data_AF-A0A2U9NLV4-F1
#
_entry.id   AF-A0A2U9NLV4-F1
#
_cell.length_a   1.000
_cell.length_b   1.000
_cell.length_c   1.000
_cell.angle_alpha   90.00
_cell.angle_beta   90.00
_cell.angle_gamma   90.00
#
_symmetry.space_group_name_H-M   'P 1'
#
loop_
_entity.id
_entity.type
_entity.pdbx_description
1 polymer ?
#
loop_
_entity_poly.entity_id
_entity_poly.type
_entity_poly.pdbx_seq_one_letter_code
_entity_poly.pdbx_strand_id
1 'polypeptide(L)'
;MVDEMDIQQKLKEVRQVVNGTHATLKAYHEKRFGPISLPGPASMQPVSPLQLLVPSEFHAQVREYNLSSRARGILAAQLDKVLVDYGQQFEDSCHKLTQITELHFQLPKVINKLRHGLQHHFETHGLPKMLAQVEAFAKSTPPPPTRQTSIPAYEA
;
A
#
# COMPACT_ATOMS: atom_id res chain seq x y z
N MET A 1 -20.59 -5.79 -55.67
CA MET A 1 -20.76 -6.29 -54.29
C MET A 1 -19.95 -7.56 -54.18
N VAL A 2 -18.71 -7.45 -53.70
CA VAL A 2 -17.89 -8.63 -53.39
C VAL A 2 -18.42 -9.17 -52.07
N ASP A 3 -18.86 -10.41 -52.10
CA ASP A 3 -19.76 -11.02 -51.13
C ASP A 3 -19.08 -11.15 -49.76
N GLU A 4 -19.70 -10.63 -48.71
CA GLU A 4 -19.19 -10.63 -47.33
C GLU A 4 -18.93 -12.07 -46.82
N MET A 5 -19.65 -13.04 -47.40
CA MET A 5 -19.44 -14.47 -47.18
C MET A 5 -18.09 -14.99 -47.72
N ASP A 6 -17.56 -14.46 -48.81
CA ASP A 6 -16.26 -14.88 -49.39
C ASP A 6 -15.08 -14.47 -48.51
N ILE A 7 -15.19 -13.30 -47.87
CA ILE A 7 -14.14 -12.78 -46.96
C ILE A 7 -14.08 -13.62 -45.68
N GLN A 8 -15.23 -14.00 -45.11
CA GLN A 8 -15.27 -14.85 -43.91
C GLN A 8 -14.72 -16.26 -44.18
N GLN A 9 -14.99 -16.81 -45.37
CA GLN A 9 -14.47 -18.11 -45.80
C GLN A 9 -12.93 -18.07 -45.89
N LYS A 10 -12.38 -17.05 -46.56
CA LYS A 10 -10.93 -16.85 -46.68
C LYS A 10 -10.24 -16.62 -45.34
N LEU A 11 -10.86 -15.90 -44.41
CA LEU A 11 -10.33 -15.72 -43.05
C LEU A 11 -10.27 -17.05 -42.27
N LYS A 12 -11.24 -17.94 -42.49
CA LYS A 12 -11.26 -19.29 -41.91
C LYS A 12 -10.11 -20.15 -42.44
N GLU A 13 -9.88 -20.11 -43.74
CA GLU A 13 -8.78 -20.81 -44.40
C GLU A 13 -7.41 -20.29 -43.92
N VAL A 14 -7.24 -18.97 -43.82
CA VAL A 14 -6.01 -18.37 -43.27
C VAL A 14 -5.80 -18.83 -41.83
N ARG A 15 -6.85 -18.86 -40.99
CA ARG A 15 -6.75 -19.40 -39.63
C ARG A 15 -6.31 -20.86 -39.60
N GLN A 16 -6.85 -21.70 -40.49
CA GLN A 16 -6.45 -23.11 -40.57
C GLN A 16 -4.99 -23.26 -40.99
N VAL A 17 -4.55 -22.49 -41.99
CA VAL A 17 -3.15 -22.50 -42.43
C VAL A 17 -2.23 -22.05 -41.29
N VAL A 18 -2.52 -20.91 -40.65
CA VAL A 18 -1.72 -20.39 -39.52
C VAL A 18 -1.63 -21.39 -38.37
N ASN A 19 -2.76 -22.04 -38.01
CA ASN A 19 -2.77 -23.07 -36.97
C ASN A 19 -1.93 -24.30 -37.37
N GLY A 20 -2.01 -24.71 -38.64
CA GLY A 20 -1.19 -25.79 -39.20
C GLY A 20 0.29 -25.45 -39.12
N THR A 21 0.71 -24.28 -39.59
CA THR A 21 2.12 -23.85 -39.57
C THR A 21 2.65 -23.75 -38.15
N HIS A 22 1.84 -23.22 -37.22
CA HIS A 22 2.19 -23.13 -35.81
C HIS A 22 2.44 -24.52 -35.19
N ALA A 23 1.57 -25.50 -35.47
CA ALA A 23 1.75 -26.87 -34.98
C ALA A 23 3.04 -27.51 -35.52
N THR A 24 3.34 -27.31 -36.81
CA THR A 24 4.56 -27.85 -37.44
C THR A 24 5.82 -27.21 -36.87
N LEU A 25 5.83 -25.89 -36.70
CA LEU A 25 6.97 -25.16 -36.11
C LEU A 25 7.19 -25.57 -34.66
N LYS A 26 6.11 -25.72 -33.88
CA LYS A 26 6.18 -26.21 -32.50
C LYS A 26 6.79 -27.61 -32.45
N ALA A 27 6.29 -28.55 -33.26
CA ALA A 27 6.82 -29.92 -33.29
C ALA A 27 8.31 -29.96 -33.70
N TYR A 28 8.71 -29.12 -34.67
CA TYR A 28 10.11 -29.04 -35.10
C TYR A 28 11.01 -28.44 -34.01
N HIS A 29 10.53 -27.41 -33.31
CA HIS A 29 11.22 -26.83 -32.17
C HIS A 29 11.36 -27.86 -31.04
N GLU A 30 10.27 -28.52 -30.64
CA GLU A 30 10.28 -29.48 -29.54
C GLU A 30 11.19 -30.68 -29.80
N LYS A 31 11.27 -31.15 -31.06
CA LYS A 31 12.19 -32.20 -31.47
C LYS A 31 13.67 -31.81 -31.33
N ARG A 32 14.00 -30.53 -31.54
CA ARG A 32 15.38 -30.05 -31.63
C ARG A 32 15.90 -29.44 -30.33
N PHE A 33 15.01 -28.82 -29.55
CA PHE A 33 15.35 -28.04 -28.37
C PHE A 33 14.63 -28.52 -27.09
N GLY A 34 13.77 -29.54 -27.20
CA GLY A 34 12.95 -30.03 -26.10
C GLY A 34 11.62 -29.29 -25.96
N PRO A 35 10.69 -29.81 -25.13
CA PRO A 35 9.36 -29.24 -24.95
C PRO A 35 9.44 -27.79 -24.52
N ILE A 36 8.62 -26.94 -25.14
CA ILE A 36 8.44 -25.56 -24.71
C ILE A 36 7.64 -25.62 -23.40
N SER A 37 8.37 -25.66 -22.28
CA SER A 37 7.79 -25.45 -20.97
C SER A 37 7.47 -23.96 -20.90
N LEU A 38 6.27 -23.57 -21.37
CA LEU A 38 5.74 -22.28 -20.98
C LEU A 38 5.70 -22.31 -19.44
N PRO A 39 6.40 -21.39 -18.75
CA PRO A 39 6.24 -21.28 -17.31
C PRO A 39 4.74 -21.16 -17.06
N GLY A 40 4.18 -22.13 -16.34
CA GLY A 40 2.77 -22.09 -15.96
C GLY A 40 2.48 -20.74 -15.32
N PRO A 41 1.23 -20.23 -15.42
CA PRO A 41 0.89 -18.93 -14.85
C PRO A 41 1.38 -18.91 -13.41
N ALA A 42 2.39 -18.06 -13.15
CA ALA A 42 3.02 -18.01 -11.85
C ALA A 42 1.90 -17.75 -10.85
N SER A 43 1.66 -18.71 -9.95
CA SER A 43 0.73 -18.54 -8.84
C SER A 43 1.29 -17.38 -8.03
N MET A 44 0.74 -16.18 -8.25
CA MET A 44 1.10 -15.01 -7.47
C MET A 44 0.70 -15.30 -6.04
N GLN A 45 1.69 -15.46 -5.17
CA GLN A 45 1.41 -15.53 -3.75
C GLN A 45 0.68 -14.25 -3.33
N PRO A 46 -0.37 -14.37 -2.49
CA PRO A 46 -1.10 -13.22 -2.00
C PRO A 46 -0.15 -12.27 -1.26
N VAL A 47 -0.19 -11.00 -1.63
CA VAL A 47 0.63 -9.95 -1.02
C VAL A 47 0.11 -9.69 0.40
N SER A 48 0.96 -9.82 1.42
CA SER A 48 0.56 -9.52 2.80
C SER A 48 0.13 -8.06 2.96
N PRO A 49 -0.82 -7.72 3.83
CA PRO A 49 -1.21 -6.31 4.05
C PRO A 49 -0.05 -5.47 4.58
N LEU A 50 -0.14 -4.13 4.42
CA LEU A 50 0.85 -3.21 4.96
C LEU A 50 0.73 -3.14 6.49
N GLN A 51 1.87 -3.26 7.18
CA GLN A 51 1.96 -3.04 8.63
C GLN A 51 2.93 -1.89 8.83
N LEU A 52 2.40 -0.68 9.03
CA LEU A 52 3.22 0.47 9.40
C LEU A 52 3.57 0.38 10.87
N LEU A 53 4.83 0.69 11.19
CA LEU A 53 5.31 0.77 12.56
C LEU A 53 5.29 2.23 13.02
N VAL A 54 4.72 2.49 14.18
CA VAL A 54 4.85 3.79 14.84
C VAL A 54 6.10 3.73 15.73
N PRO A 55 7.12 4.57 15.50
CA PRO A 55 8.31 4.62 16.36
C PRO A 55 7.94 4.93 17.80
N SER A 56 8.58 4.26 18.76
CA SER A 56 8.39 4.52 20.19
C SER A 56 8.71 5.97 20.59
N GLU A 57 9.62 6.60 19.84
CA GLU A 57 9.99 8.01 19.97
C GLU A 57 8.77 8.94 19.83
N PHE A 58 7.88 8.66 18.87
CA PHE A 58 6.66 9.44 18.69
C PHE A 58 5.77 9.37 19.95
N HIS A 59 5.64 8.19 20.55
CA HIS A 59 4.88 8.01 21.80
C HIS A 59 5.55 8.68 23.01
N ALA A 60 6.88 8.80 23.02
CA ALA A 60 7.59 9.56 24.05
C ALA A 60 7.26 11.05 23.93
N GLN A 61 7.41 11.62 22.73
CA GLN A 61 7.15 13.04 22.46
C GLN A 61 5.69 13.43 22.72
N VAL A 62 4.73 12.58 22.32
CA VAL A 62 3.30 12.82 22.62
C VAL A 62 3.01 12.89 24.13
N ARG A 63 3.75 12.12 24.95
CA ARG A 63 3.58 12.13 26.41
C ARG A 63 4.09 13.44 27.04
N GLU A 64 5.11 14.07 26.47
CA GLU A 64 5.66 15.33 26.97
C GLU A 64 4.63 16.48 26.91
N TYR A 65 3.71 16.44 25.95
CA TYR A 65 2.66 17.45 25.79
C TYR A 65 1.50 17.36 26.81
N ASN A 66 1.55 16.43 27.78
CA ASN A 66 0.57 16.29 28.87
C ASN A 66 -0.91 16.34 28.42
N LEU A 67 -1.20 15.72 27.27
CA LEU A 67 -2.52 15.76 26.66
C LEU A 67 -3.60 15.18 27.58
N SER A 68 -4.76 15.85 27.61
CA SER A 68 -5.96 15.32 28.25
C SER A 68 -6.33 13.94 27.67
N SER A 69 -7.04 13.12 28.45
CA SER A 69 -7.48 11.80 27.98
C SER A 69 -8.30 11.88 26.68
N ARG A 70 -9.12 12.93 26.54
CA ARG A 70 -9.91 13.17 25.33
C ARG A 70 -9.02 13.49 24.13
N ALA A 71 -8.03 14.36 24.29
CA ALA A 71 -7.10 14.71 23.22
C ALA A 71 -6.26 13.50 22.78
N ARG A 72 -5.81 12.67 23.72
CA ARG A 72 -5.13 11.40 23.41
C ARG A 72 -6.01 10.43 22.63
N GLY A 73 -7.29 10.31 22.99
CA GLY A 73 -8.25 9.48 22.25
C GLY A 73 -8.47 9.95 20.81
N ILE A 74 -8.58 11.27 20.60
CA ILE A 74 -8.69 11.86 19.25
C ILE A 74 -7.42 11.59 18.44
N LEU A 75 -6.24 11.78 19.04
CA LEU A 75 -4.96 11.51 18.38
C LEU A 75 -4.83 10.03 17.97
N ALA A 76 -5.20 9.10 18.86
CA ALA A 76 -5.19 7.68 18.57
C ALA A 76 -6.14 7.33 17.40
N ALA A 77 -7.38 7.81 17.44
CA ALA A 77 -8.34 7.58 16.35
C ALA A 77 -7.85 8.16 15.01
N GLN A 78 -7.19 9.32 15.03
CA GLN A 78 -6.63 9.90 13.82
C GLN A 78 -5.41 9.11 13.32
N LEU A 79 -4.59 8.58 14.22
CA LEU A 79 -3.48 7.71 13.86
C LEU A 79 -3.98 6.41 13.23
N ASP A 80 -4.99 5.77 13.81
CA ASP A 80 -5.64 4.57 13.25
C ASP A 80 -6.18 4.83 11.85
N LYS A 81 -6.85 5.97 11.65
CA LYS A 81 -7.34 6.38 10.33
C LYS A 81 -6.21 6.50 9.31
N VAL A 82 -5.10 7.15 9.68
CA VAL A 82 -3.94 7.29 8.79
C VAL A 82 -3.35 5.92 8.47
N LEU A 83 -3.22 5.01 9.44
CA LEU A 83 -2.72 3.66 9.20
C LEU A 83 -3.60 2.90 8.20
N VAL A 84 -4.94 3.01 8.32
CA VAL A 84 -5.90 2.43 7.39
C VAL A 84 -5.74 3.03 5.98
N ASP A 85 -5.64 4.36 5.88
CA ASP A 85 -5.49 5.05 4.59
C ASP A 85 -4.22 4.59 3.85
N TYR A 86 -3.09 4.44 4.55
CA TYR A 86 -1.86 3.89 3.97
C TYR A 86 -1.99 2.41 3.59
N GLY A 87 -2.71 1.62 4.40
CA GLY A 87 -3.03 0.23 4.08
C GLY A 87 -3.78 0.11 2.76
N GLN A 88 -4.84 0.90 2.60
CA GLN A 88 -5.63 0.93 1.36
C GLN A 88 -4.80 1.39 0.15
N GLN A 89 -4.00 2.45 0.31
CA GLN A 89 -3.12 2.92 -0.77
C GLN A 89 -2.11 1.85 -1.20
N PHE A 90 -1.59 1.08 -0.24
CA PHE A 90 -0.68 -0.02 -0.53
C PHE A 90 -1.37 -1.15 -1.29
N GLU A 91 -2.56 -1.56 -0.86
CA GLU A 91 -3.35 -2.59 -1.54
C GLU A 91 -3.70 -2.18 -2.97
N ASP A 92 -4.21 -0.96 -3.15
CA ASP A 92 -4.54 -0.41 -4.47
C ASP A 92 -3.30 -0.37 -5.39
N SER A 93 -2.15 0.02 -4.83
CA SER A 93 -0.89 0.08 -5.57
C SER A 93 -0.38 -1.31 -5.92
N CYS A 94 -0.48 -2.28 -5.01
CA CYS A 94 -0.11 -3.67 -5.27
C CYS A 94 -0.99 -4.28 -6.36
N HIS A 95 -2.30 -4.04 -6.30
CA HIS A 95 -3.24 -4.49 -7.33
C HIS A 95 -2.85 -3.92 -8.71
N LYS A 96 -2.56 -2.62 -8.80
CA LYS A 96 -2.08 -2.00 -10.05
C LYS A 96 -0.77 -2.60 -10.54
N LEU A 97 0.17 -2.88 -9.64
CA LEU A 97 1.45 -3.51 -10.00
C LEU A 97 1.28 -4.94 -10.50
N THR A 98 0.35 -5.71 -9.94
CA THR A 98 0.08 -7.09 -10.40
C THR A 98 -0.51 -7.15 -11.82
N GLN A 99 -1.18 -6.08 -12.26
CA GLN A 99 -1.72 -5.98 -13.62
C GLN A 99 -0.63 -5.78 -14.69
N ILE A 100 0.58 -5.38 -14.28
CA ILE A 100 1.71 -5.17 -15.20
C ILE A 100 2.49 -6.49 -15.32
N THR A 101 2.17 -7.26 -16.35
CA THR A 101 2.75 -8.60 -16.63
C THR A 101 4.28 -8.60 -16.72
N GLU A 102 4.85 -7.54 -17.30
CA GLU A 102 6.30 -7.35 -17.45
C GLU A 102 7.03 -7.25 -16.10
N LEU A 103 6.33 -6.82 -15.05
CA LEU A 103 6.89 -6.64 -13.71
C LEU A 103 6.76 -7.88 -12.83
N HIS A 104 6.09 -8.96 -13.27
CA HIS A 104 5.82 -10.13 -12.43
C HIS A 104 7.08 -10.71 -11.77
N PHE A 105 8.18 -10.80 -12.52
CA PHE A 105 9.46 -11.30 -12.00
C PHE A 105 10.10 -10.36 -10.96
N GLN A 106 9.85 -9.05 -11.07
CA GLN A 106 10.38 -8.05 -10.14
C GLN A 106 9.37 -7.65 -9.05
N LEU A 107 8.14 -8.17 -9.13
CA LEU A 107 7.02 -7.74 -8.30
C LEU A 107 7.33 -7.83 -6.80
N PRO A 108 7.93 -8.92 -6.27
CA PRO A 108 8.29 -8.98 -4.85
C PRO A 108 9.25 -7.85 -4.43
N LYS A 109 10.21 -7.52 -5.30
CA LYS A 109 11.20 -6.45 -5.05
C LYS A 109 10.53 -5.08 -5.07
N VAL A 110 9.63 -4.83 -6.03
CA VAL A 110 8.90 -3.56 -6.14
C VAL A 110 7.94 -3.38 -4.96
N ILE A 111 7.21 -4.43 -4.58
CA ILE A 111 6.32 -4.43 -3.40
C ILE A 111 7.11 -4.13 -2.13
N ASN A 112 8.27 -4.77 -1.93
CA ASN A 112 9.11 -4.48 -0.78
C ASN A 112 9.57 -3.02 -0.78
N LYS A 113 10.02 -2.49 -1.93
CA LYS A 113 10.37 -1.06 -2.04
C LYS A 113 9.20 -0.15 -1.72
N LEU A 114 7.99 -0.49 -2.18
CA LEU A 114 6.78 0.26 -1.88
C LEU A 114 6.50 0.28 -0.37
N ARG A 115 6.57 -0.87 0.32
CA ARG A 115 6.42 -0.93 1.79
C ARG A 115 7.40 -0.01 2.51
N HIS A 116 8.69 -0.12 2.17
CA HIS A 116 9.72 0.70 2.81
C HIS A 116 9.53 2.19 2.50
N GLY A 117 9.16 2.54 1.27
CA GLY A 117 8.88 3.91 0.88
C GLY A 117 7.70 4.52 1.65
N LEU A 118 6.62 3.75 1.82
CA LEU A 118 5.45 4.17 2.61
C LEU A 118 5.80 4.32 4.10
N GLN A 119 6.55 3.38 4.68
CA GLN A 119 7.05 3.49 6.06
C GLN A 119 7.91 4.75 6.23
N HIS A 120 8.87 4.95 5.34
CA HIS A 120 9.75 6.12 5.40
C HIS A 120 8.97 7.42 5.28
N HIS A 121 8.03 7.52 4.33
CA HIS A 121 7.18 8.70 4.18
C HIS A 121 6.28 8.95 5.41
N PHE A 122 5.74 7.89 6.01
CA PHE A 122 4.99 7.98 7.25
C PHE A 122 5.85 8.55 8.40
N GLU A 123 7.09 8.08 8.54
CA GLU A 123 8.02 8.55 9.57
C GLU A 123 8.52 9.97 9.36
N THR A 124 8.84 10.36 8.12
CA THR A 124 9.47 11.66 7.82
C THR A 124 8.47 12.79 7.61
N HIS A 125 7.27 12.48 7.14
CA HIS A 125 6.27 13.49 6.79
C HIS A 125 4.96 13.32 7.57
N GLY A 126 4.51 12.09 7.80
CA GLY A 126 3.26 11.80 8.50
C GLY A 126 3.32 12.16 9.98
N LEU A 127 4.21 11.49 10.71
CA LEU A 127 4.34 11.64 12.17
C LEU A 127 4.74 13.07 12.59
N PRO A 128 5.72 13.73 11.95
CA PRO A 128 6.10 15.09 12.35
C PRO A 128 4.96 16.09 12.17
N LYS A 129 4.15 15.93 11.11
CA LYS A 129 2.98 16.79 10.88
C LYS A 129 1.92 16.60 11.96
N MET A 130 1.68 15.37 12.41
CA MET A 130 0.78 15.10 13.53
C MET A 130 1.33 15.69 14.84
N LEU A 131 2.63 15.52 15.09
CA LEU A 131 3.28 16.06 16.27
C LEU A 131 3.18 17.58 16.35
N ALA A 132 3.40 18.28 15.23
CA ALA A 132 3.27 19.74 15.16
C ALA A 132 1.85 20.23 15.50
N GLN A 133 0.82 19.49 15.08
CA GLN A 133 -0.58 19.80 15.44
C GLN A 133 -0.85 19.55 16.92
N VAL A 134 -0.30 18.47 17.48
CA VAL A 134 -0.37 18.17 18.92
C VAL A 134 0.29 19.27 19.74
N GLU A 135 1.48 19.72 19.33
CA GLU A 135 2.19 20.81 19.98
C GLU A 135 1.39 22.12 19.95
N ALA A 136 0.83 22.48 18.79
CA ALA A 136 0.00 23.66 18.64
C ALA A 136 -1.26 23.62 19.54
N PHE A 137 -1.87 22.45 19.67
CA PHE A 137 -3.01 22.24 20.57
C PHE A 137 -2.60 22.35 22.05
N ALA A 138 -1.44 21.79 22.42
CA ALA A 138 -0.93 21.86 23.79
C ALA A 138 -0.61 23.31 24.20
N LYS A 139 0.02 24.08 23.31
CA LYS A 139 0.35 25.50 23.56
C LYS A 139 -0.87 26.42 23.66
N SER A 140 -1.98 26.09 23.01
CA SER A 140 -3.20 26.90 23.03
C SER A 140 -4.14 26.59 24.19
N THR A 141 -3.89 25.52 24.95
CA THR A 141 -4.69 25.17 26.12
C THR A 141 -4.09 25.83 27.36
N PRO A 142 -4.72 26.86 27.95
CA PRO A 142 -4.16 27.55 29.12
C PRO A 142 -4.03 26.57 30.30
N PRO A 143 -2.98 26.70 31.13
CA PRO A 143 -2.82 25.85 32.30
C PRO A 143 -4.02 26.01 33.24
N PRO A 144 -4.47 24.92 33.90
CA PRO A 144 -5.57 25.03 34.84
C PRO A 144 -5.22 26.06 35.92
N PRO A 145 -6.17 26.94 36.29
CA PRO A 145 -5.92 27.97 37.29
C PRO A 145 -5.39 27.32 38.56
N THR A 146 -4.36 27.92 39.15
CA THR A 146 -3.81 27.49 40.43
C THR A 146 -4.97 27.38 41.41
N ARG A 147 -5.18 26.15 41.93
CA ARG A 147 -6.14 25.95 43.00
C ARG A 147 -5.65 26.79 44.17
N GLN A 148 -6.29 27.95 44.39
CA GLN A 148 -6.08 28.74 45.58
C GLN A 148 -6.43 27.82 46.75
N THR A 149 -5.40 27.32 47.41
CA THR A 149 -5.54 26.62 48.68
C THR A 149 -5.89 27.69 49.70
N SER A 150 -7.18 27.92 49.88
CA SER A 150 -7.73 28.69 50.99
C SER A 150 -7.43 27.92 52.28
N ILE A 151 -6.24 28.12 52.82
CA ILE A 151 -5.88 27.74 54.18
C ILE A 151 -6.60 28.74 55.11
N PRO A 152 -7.56 28.31 55.96
CA PRO A 152 -8.14 29.20 56.96
C PRO A 152 -7.08 29.49 58.02
N ALA A 153 -6.81 30.77 58.27
CA ALA A 153 -6.05 31.18 59.44
C ALA A 153 -6.89 30.84 60.69
N TYR A 154 -6.44 29.85 61.45
CA TYR A 154 -7.01 29.52 62.75
C TYR A 154 -6.65 30.63 63.74
N GLU A 155 -7.65 31.07 64.48
CA GLU A 155 -7.60 32.13 65.50
C GLU A 155 -6.63 31.81 66.64
N ALA A 156 -5.96 32.85 67.15
CA ALA A 156 -5.26 32.86 68.44
C ALA A 156 -5.61 34.16 69.17
#